data_AF-A0A2V5MGT1-F1
#
_entry.id   AF-A0A2V5MGT1-F1
#
_cell.length_a   1.000
_cell.length_b   1.000
_cell.length_c   1.000
_cell.angle_alpha   90.00
_cell.angle_beta   90.00
_cell.angle_gamma   90.00
#
_symmetry.space_group_name_H-M   'P 1'
#
loop_
_entity.id
_entity.type
_entity.pdbx_description
1 polymer ?
#
loop_
_entity_poly.entity_id
_entity_poly.type
_entity_poly.pdbx_seq_one_letter_code
_entity_poly.pdbx_strand_id
1 'polypeptide(L)' 'MHTKTIGLIAHTGKPGVAELINAIAQEFSRFSISILFEKETAQIAEKKSGHSIAELGAATDLLVVA' A
#
# COMPACT_ATOMS: atom_id res chain seq x y z
N MET A 1 -12.99 2.92 -18.17
CA MET A 1 -12.69 2.24 -16.90
C MET A 1 -12.01 3.26 -16.00
N HIS A 2 -12.50 3.51 -14.78
CA HIS A 2 -11.74 4.33 -13.83
C HIS A 2 -10.57 3.50 -13.28
N THR A 3 -9.39 4.09 -13.16
CA THR A 3 -8.27 3.43 -12.48
C THR A 3 -8.63 3.34 -10.99
N LYS A 4 -8.59 2.13 -10.43
CA LYS A 4 -8.86 1.93 -9.01
C LYS A 4 -7.73 2.50 -8.16
N THR A 5 -8.07 3.19 -7.09
CA THR A 5 -7.14 3.53 -6.01
C THR A 5 -7.03 2.34 -5.06
N ILE A 6 -5.84 1.79 -4.89
CA ILE A 6 -5.60 0.59 -4.08
C ILE A 6 -5.04 0.97 -2.71
N GLY A 7 -5.63 0.45 -1.64
CA GLY A 7 -5.04 0.48 -0.31
C GLY A 7 -4.20 -0.76 -0.08
N LEU A 8 -3.01 -0.60 0.50
CA LEU A 8 -2.10 -1.70 0.81
C LEU A 8 -1.80 -1.77 2.31
N ILE A 9 -2.02 -2.94 2.90
CA ILE A 9 -1.75 -3.26 4.29
C ILE A 9 -0.86 -4.51 4.35
N ALA A 10 0.10 -4.53 5.27
CA ALA A 10 0.96 -5.68 5.48
C ALA A 10 1.13 -6.01 6.96
N HIS A 11 1.39 -7.29 7.25
CA HIS A 11 1.79 -7.67 8.60
C HIS A 11 3.27 -7.39 8.83
N THR A 12 3.58 -6.23 9.41
CA THR A 12 4.93 -5.66 9.55
C THR A 12 5.91 -6.49 10.40
N GLY A 13 5.44 -7.47 11.17
CA GLY A 13 6.27 -8.39 11.96
C GLY A 13 6.97 -9.49 11.16
N LYS A 14 6.69 -9.63 9.86
CA LYS A 14 7.29 -10.69 9.02
C LYS A 14 8.57 -10.23 8.31
N PRO A 15 9.59 -11.09 8.21
CA PRO A 15 10.78 -10.79 7.42
C PRO A 15 10.42 -10.61 5.94
N GLY A 16 11.13 -9.70 5.27
CA GLY A 16 10.97 -9.44 3.83
C GLY A 16 9.74 -8.61 3.43
N VAL A 17 8.92 -8.16 4.39
CA VAL A 17 7.74 -7.33 4.08
C VAL A 17 8.12 -6.01 3.41
N ALA A 18 9.19 -5.35 3.85
CA ALA A 18 9.65 -4.11 3.21
C ALA A 18 9.94 -4.31 1.71
N GLU A 19 10.61 -5.40 1.35
CA GLU A 19 10.96 -5.75 -0.04
C GLU A 19 9.71 -6.07 -0.85
N LEU A 20 8.79 -6.85 -0.29
CA LEU A 20 7.50 -7.17 -0.92
C LEU A 20 6.68 -5.91 -1.22
N ILE A 21 6.54 -5.01 -0.24
CA ILE A 21 5.78 -3.77 -0.40
C ILE A 21 6.43 -2.85 -1.43
N ASN A 22 7.76 -2.80 -1.48
CA ASN A 22 8.48 -2.07 -2.50
C ASN A 22 8.29 -2.65 -3.90
N ALA A 23 8.33 -3.99 -4.04
CA ALA A 23 8.10 -4.66 -5.31
C ALA A 23 6.67 -4.43 -5.83
N ILE A 24 5.65 -4.57 -4.97
CA ILE A 24 4.26 -4.27 -5.32
C ILE A 24 4.10 -2.81 -5.74
N ALA A 25 4.67 -1.89 -4.97
CA ALA A 25 4.60 -0.46 -5.27
C ALA A 25 5.22 -0.11 -6.63
N GLN A 26 6.37 -0.73 -6.95
CA GLN A 26 7.05 -0.53 -8.22
C GLN A 26 6.22 -1.06 -9.40
N GLU A 27 5.63 -2.24 -9.27
CA GLU A 27 4.83 -2.85 -10.33
C GLU A 27 3.55 -2.04 -10.59
N PHE A 28 2.84 -1.63 -9.55
CA PHE A 28 1.63 -0.81 -9.72
C PHE A 28 1.94 0.59 -10.25
N SER A 29 3.05 1.20 -9.85
CA SER A 29 3.53 2.46 -10.44
C SER A 29 3.79 2.34 -11.94
N ARG A 30 4.36 1.22 -12.40
CA ARG A 30 4.60 0.94 -13.82
C ARG A 30 3.30 0.89 -14.65
N PHE A 31 2.18 0.54 -14.03
CA PHE A 31 0.85 0.55 -14.67
C PHE A 31 0.02 1.80 -14.37
N SER A 32 0.63 2.85 -13.78
CA SER A 32 -0.07 4.08 -13.38
C SER A 32 -1.23 3.84 -12.40
N ILE A 33 -1.10 2.82 -11.55
CA ILE A 33 -2.09 2.49 -10.51
C ILE A 33 -1.70 3.22 -9.22
N SER A 34 -2.63 4.02 -8.69
CA SER A 34 -2.43 4.75 -7.44
C SER A 34 -2.54 3.82 -6.23
N ILE A 35 -1.56 3.92 -5.33
CA ILE A 35 -1.53 3.17 -4.08
C ILE A 35 -1.53 4.14 -2.90
N LEU A 36 -2.35 3.85 -1.91
CA LEU A 36 -2.28 4.41 -0.57
C LEU A 36 -1.80 3.30 0.38
N PHE A 37 -0.89 3.65 1.29
CA PHE A 37 -0.34 2.70 2.24
C PHE A 37 -0.98 2.91 3.61
N GLU A 38 -1.21 1.83 4.34
CA GLU A 38 -1.44 1.91 5.78
C GLU A 38 -0.18 2.42 6.49
N LYS A 39 -0.33 3.09 7.63
CA LYS A 39 0.73 3.77 8.38
C LYS A 39 1.93 2.89 8.74
N GLU A 40 1.72 1.74 9.37
CA GLU A 40 2.81 0.83 9.74
C GLU A 40 3.46 0.20 8.51
N THR A 41 2.65 -0.14 7.51
CA THR A 41 3.09 -0.65 6.21
C THR A 41 3.96 0.37 5.47
N ALA A 42 3.59 1.64 5.50
CA ALA A 42 4.37 2.75 4.96
C ALA A 42 5.71 2.89 5.69
N GLN A 43 5.70 2.78 7.02
CA GLN A 43 6.88 2.93 7.85
C GLN A 43 7.93 1.85 7.56
N ILE A 44 7.53 0.57 7.51
CA ILE A 44 8.48 -0.53 7.27
C ILE A 44 9.07 -0.50 5.85
N ALA A 45 8.34 0.07 4.89
CA ALA A 45 8.78 0.21 3.50
C ALA A 45 9.29 1.61 3.16
N GLU A 46 9.59 2.44 4.16
CA GLU A 46 10.13 3.80 4.04
C GLU A 46 9.35 4.71 3.06
N LYS A 47 8.03 4.58 3.03
CA LYS A 47 7.15 5.42 2.23
C LYS A 47 6.96 6.78 2.89
N LYS A 48 6.80 7.82 2.05
CA LYS A 48 6.68 9.21 2.50
C LYS A 48 5.41 9.50 3.30
N SER A 49 4.37 8.70 3.14
CA SER A 49 3.07 8.91 3.76
C SER A 49 2.36 7.58 3.97
N GLY A 50 1.62 7.50 5.06
CA GLY A 50 0.73 6.39 5.36
C GLY A 50 -0.55 6.89 6.03
N HIS A 51 -1.61 6.12 5.88
CA HIS A 51 -2.96 6.41 6.36
C HIS A 51 -3.33 5.45 7.49
N SER A 52 -4.18 5.89 8.41
CA SER A 52 -4.88 4.94 9.29
C SER A 52 -5.77 4.00 8.47
N ILE A 53 -6.14 2.85 9.04
CA ILE A 53 -7.03 1.88 8.37
C ILE A 53 -8.38 2.52 7.99
N ALA A 54 -8.91 3.39 8.84
CA ALA A 54 -10.18 4.08 8.58
C ALA A 54 -10.09 5.05 7.39
N GLU A 55 -9.02 5.86 7.33
CA GLU A 55 -8.77 6.75 6.20
C GLU A 55 -8.54 5.96 4.91
N LEU A 56 -7.82 4.84 5.01
CA LEU A 56 -7.56 3.96 3.87
C LEU A 56 -8.86 3.34 3.32
N GLY A 57 -9.74 2.88 4.21
CA GLY A 57 -11.04 2.33 3.81
C GLY A 57 -11.97 3.36 3.18
N ALA A 58 -11.86 4.64 3.56
CA ALA A 58 -12.64 5.72 2.97
C ALA A 58 -12.10 6.20 1.61
N ALA A 59 -10.80 6.02 1.34
CA ALA A 59 -10.11 6.61 0.20
C ALA A 59 -9.76 5.60 -0.92
N THR A 60 -10.10 4.32 -0.77
CA THR A 60 -9.66 3.26 -1.70
C THR A 60 -10.84 2.50 -2.28
N ASP A 61 -10.68 2.06 -3.53
CA ASP A 61 -11.66 1.25 -4.27
C ASP A 61 -11.44 -0.26 -4.03
N LEU A 62 -10.26 -0.63 -3.54
CA LEU A 62 -9.81 -1.99 -3.29
C LEU A 62 -8.76 -2.00 -2.18
N LEU A 63 -8.87 -2.96 -1.27
CA LEU A 63 -7.84 -3.26 -0.26
C LEU A 63 -7.09 -4.54 -0.63
N VAL A 64 -5.76 -4.47 -0.59
CA VAL A 64 -4.84 -5.60 -0.76
C VAL A 64 -4.11 -5.82 0.57
N VAL A 65 -4.06 -7.09 0.99
CA VAL A 65 -3.37 -7.51 2.22
C VAL A 65 -2.22 -8.43 1.83
N ALA A 66 -1.00 -8.07 2.24
CA ALA A 66 0.26 -8.74 1.89
C ALA A 66 0.97 -9.36 3.11
#